data_AF-A0A2J6WEU5-F1
#
_entry.id   AF-A0A2J6WEU5-F1
#
_cell.length_a   1.000
_cell.length_b   1.000
_cell.length_c   1.000
_cell.angle_alpha   90.00
_cell.angle_beta   90.00
_cell.angle_gamma   90.00
#
_symmetry.space_group_name_H-M   'P 1'
#
loop_
_entity.id
_entity.type
_entity.pdbx_description
1 polymer ?
#
loop_
_entity_poly.entity_id
_entity_poly.type
_entity_poly.pdbx_seq_one_letter_code
_entity_poly.pdbx_strand_id
1 'polypeptide(L)'
;MGVMEKIILTLILSVFVVALGCTKPKGNYTEKLKEGCVEATITGIKLDIGRLENYLVLPDLQNKAQVEAHLSKLYEDLKKYQNMRIEEYALPQPLHIRGYINEPYVVNTIIYLEKQSMSGPFYHAVKVMDDRGAEIKPKEIYEFTIYPLYRRYYPFEDWYVLIESFEK
;
A
#
# COMPACT_ATOMS: atom_id res chain seq x y z
N MET A 1 41.62 -59.11 -23.66
CA MET A 1 40.27 -59.47 -24.12
C MET A 1 39.80 -60.60 -23.22
N GLY A 2 38.81 -60.45 -22.36
CA GLY A 2 37.78 -59.45 -22.25
C GLY A 2 36.65 -60.12 -21.46
N VAL A 3 35.92 -59.33 -20.71
CA VAL A 3 34.57 -59.64 -20.24
C VAL A 3 34.47 -60.96 -19.45
N MET A 4 34.66 -60.90 -18.14
CA MET A 4 33.71 -61.50 -17.20
C MET A 4 34.14 -61.28 -15.75
N GLU A 5 33.12 -61.03 -14.94
CA GLU A 5 33.07 -61.21 -13.49
C GLU A 5 33.26 -59.99 -12.58
N LYS A 6 32.09 -59.59 -12.05
CA LYS A 6 31.86 -59.22 -10.64
C LYS A 6 32.31 -57.82 -10.26
N ILE A 7 31.40 -56.86 -10.37
CA ILE A 7 30.67 -56.35 -9.18
C ILE A 7 29.21 -56.08 -9.59
N ILE A 8 28.38 -57.08 -9.27
CA ILE A 8 26.93 -56.96 -9.05
C ILE A 8 26.72 -56.11 -7.78
N LEU A 9 25.52 -55.55 -7.60
CA LEU A 9 25.01 -54.76 -6.45
C LEU A 9 25.41 -53.28 -6.57
N THR A 10 24.54 -52.27 -6.64
CA THR A 10 23.16 -52.04 -6.15
C THR A 10 22.82 -50.65 -6.73
N LEU A 11 21.68 -50.32 -7.34
CA LEU A 11 20.44 -49.98 -6.66
C LEU A 11 19.44 -49.60 -7.75
N ILE A 12 18.31 -50.29 -7.74
CA ILE A 12 17.03 -49.82 -8.26
C ILE A 12 16.73 -48.47 -7.59
N LEU A 13 16.49 -47.39 -8.33
CA LEU A 13 15.51 -46.39 -7.87
C LEU A 13 15.06 -45.44 -8.99
N SER A 14 13.84 -45.71 -9.44
CA SER A 14 12.81 -44.74 -9.82
C SER A 14 13.21 -43.60 -10.75
N VAL A 15 12.78 -43.77 -11.99
CA VAL A 15 12.28 -42.70 -12.86
C VAL A 15 11.26 -41.86 -12.05
N PHE A 16 11.72 -40.77 -11.45
CA PHE A 16 10.84 -39.69 -11.04
C PHE A 16 10.56 -38.87 -12.29
N VAL A 17 9.49 -39.23 -13.01
CA VAL A 17 8.73 -38.22 -13.74
C VAL A 17 8.15 -37.32 -12.67
N VAL A 18 8.92 -36.29 -12.28
CA VAL A 18 8.36 -35.16 -11.55
C VAL A 18 7.41 -34.52 -12.55
N ALA A 19 6.14 -34.87 -12.41
CA ALA A 19 5.06 -34.07 -12.92
C ALA A 19 5.27 -32.68 -12.31
N LEU A 20 5.94 -31.80 -13.05
CA LEU A 20 5.83 -30.36 -12.93
C LEU A 20 4.37 -30.06 -13.24
N GLY A 21 3.51 -30.31 -12.26
CA GLY A 21 2.25 -29.61 -12.17
C GLY A 21 2.62 -28.15 -12.21
N CYS A 22 2.40 -27.51 -13.36
CA CYS A 22 2.35 -26.07 -13.49
C CYS A 22 1.21 -25.57 -12.60
N THR A 23 1.44 -25.53 -11.29
CA THR A 23 0.67 -24.67 -10.40
C THR A 23 1.03 -23.26 -10.85
N LYS A 24 0.16 -22.65 -11.65
CA LYS A 24 0.21 -21.21 -11.92
C LYS A 24 0.47 -20.51 -10.58
N PRO A 25 1.50 -19.66 -10.48
CA PRO A 25 1.86 -19.07 -9.20
C PRO A 25 0.68 -18.23 -8.72
N LYS A 26 0.21 -18.49 -7.48
CA LYS A 26 -0.65 -17.58 -6.70
C LYS A 26 0.09 -16.27 -6.34
N GLY A 27 1.11 -15.88 -7.12
CA GLY A 27 1.99 -14.73 -6.88
C GLY A 27 1.43 -13.41 -7.38
N ASN A 28 0.33 -13.37 -8.13
CA ASN A 28 -0.03 -12.11 -8.81
C ASN A 28 -0.75 -11.10 -7.89
N TYR A 29 -1.76 -11.50 -7.12
CA TYR A 29 -2.61 -10.53 -6.42
C TYR A 29 -1.96 -9.91 -5.19
N THR A 30 -1.41 -10.73 -4.28
CA THR A 30 -0.81 -10.24 -3.05
C THR A 30 0.41 -9.36 -3.33
N GLU A 31 1.25 -9.72 -4.30
CA GLU A 31 2.40 -8.92 -4.71
C GLU A 31 1.94 -7.58 -5.29
N LYS A 32 0.97 -7.59 -6.20
CA LYS A 32 0.37 -6.36 -6.76
C LYS A 32 -0.27 -5.47 -5.69
N LEU A 33 -0.92 -6.04 -4.69
CA LEU A 33 -1.47 -5.29 -3.56
C LEU A 33 -0.35 -4.65 -2.73
N LYS A 34 0.75 -5.38 -2.48
CA LYS A 34 1.93 -4.82 -1.80
C LYS A 34 2.55 -3.68 -2.60
N GLU A 35 2.73 -3.86 -3.91
CA GLU A 35 3.20 -2.80 -4.82
C GLU A 35 2.30 -1.56 -4.72
N GLY A 36 0.98 -1.75 -4.83
CA GLY A 36 0.01 -0.66 -4.71
C GLY A 36 0.09 0.05 -3.37
N CYS A 37 0.26 -0.69 -2.26
CA CYS A 37 0.45 -0.12 -0.93
C CYS A 37 1.77 0.67 -0.80
N VAL A 38 2.88 0.17 -1.36
CA VAL A 38 4.17 0.88 -1.35
C VAL A 38 4.10 2.17 -2.18
N GLU A 39 3.54 2.11 -3.39
CA GLU A 39 3.35 3.28 -4.25
C GLU A 39 2.46 4.33 -3.59
N ALA A 40 1.35 3.91 -2.98
CA ALA A 40 0.43 4.77 -2.26
C ALA A 40 1.11 5.40 -1.01
N THR A 41 1.94 4.63 -0.30
CA THR A 41 2.73 5.14 0.84
C THR A 41 3.69 6.23 0.40
N ILE A 42 4.46 5.98 -0.66
CA ILE A 42 5.39 6.97 -1.26
C ILE A 42 4.64 8.24 -1.68
N THR A 43 3.47 8.08 -2.30
CA THR A 43 2.62 9.19 -2.74
C THR A 43 2.14 10.02 -1.55
N GLY A 44 1.63 9.38 -0.49
CA GLY A 44 1.23 10.04 0.75
C GLY A 44 2.37 10.81 1.41
N ILE A 45 3.55 10.20 1.53
CA ILE A 45 4.73 10.86 2.10
C ILE A 45 5.13 12.10 1.29
N LYS A 46 5.15 12.03 -0.04
CA LYS A 46 5.45 13.19 -0.90
C LYS A 46 4.45 14.33 -0.74
N LEU A 47 3.16 14.01 -0.59
CA LEU A 47 2.13 15.01 -0.32
C LEU A 47 2.35 15.69 1.02
N ASP A 48 2.75 14.93 2.05
CA ASP A 48 3.01 15.51 3.37
C ASP A 48 4.29 16.36 3.39
N ILE A 49 5.35 15.90 2.71
CA ILE A 49 6.56 16.70 2.48
C ILE A 49 6.21 18.05 1.87
N GLY A 50 5.50 18.06 0.74
CA GLY A 50 5.14 19.31 0.06
C GLY A 50 4.26 20.21 0.92
N ARG A 51 3.37 19.64 1.74
CA ARG A 51 2.57 20.41 2.71
C ARG A 51 3.44 21.07 3.78
N LEU A 52 4.36 20.34 4.38
CA LEU A 52 5.21 20.84 5.47
C LEU A 52 6.28 21.81 4.99
N GLU A 53 6.86 21.57 3.80
CA GLU A 53 7.74 22.53 3.14
C GLU A 53 7.04 23.88 2.95
N ASN A 54 5.79 23.87 2.50
CA ASN A 54 4.98 25.09 2.37
C ASN A 54 4.72 25.76 3.73
N TYR A 55 4.54 24.99 4.82
CA TYR A 55 4.38 25.55 6.16
C TYR A 55 5.65 26.26 6.65
N LEU A 56 6.84 25.74 6.33
CA LEU A 56 8.11 26.34 6.75
C LEU A 56 8.38 27.71 6.11
N VAL A 57 7.67 28.07 5.04
CA VAL A 57 7.75 29.40 4.39
C VAL A 57 6.95 30.47 5.15
N LEU A 58 6.05 30.07 6.07
CA LEU A 58 5.22 31.02 6.82
C LEU A 58 6.05 31.76 7.88
N PRO A 59 5.98 33.11 7.94
CA PRO A 59 6.86 33.92 8.78
C PRO A 59 6.65 33.72 10.29
N ASP A 60 5.43 33.35 10.72
CA ASP A 60 5.06 33.25 12.13
C ASP A 60 4.85 31.81 12.63
N LEU A 61 5.49 30.83 11.98
CA LEU A 61 5.35 29.42 12.34
C LEU A 61 5.96 29.12 13.73
N GLN A 62 5.11 29.07 14.74
CA GLN A 62 5.50 28.88 16.14
C GLN A 62 6.18 27.53 16.43
N ASN A 63 5.85 26.49 15.67
CA ASN A 63 6.34 25.12 15.86
C ASN A 63 7.37 24.69 14.80
N LYS A 64 8.14 25.64 14.25
CA LYS A 64 9.11 25.40 13.17
C LYS A 64 10.02 24.19 13.40
N ALA A 65 10.64 24.10 14.59
CA ALA A 65 11.54 22.98 14.91
C ALA A 65 10.84 21.60 14.89
N GLN A 66 9.56 21.54 15.29
CA GLN A 66 8.78 20.29 15.23
C GLN A 66 8.46 19.91 13.80
N VAL A 67 8.13 20.89 12.96
CA VAL A 67 7.89 20.70 11.53
C VAL A 67 9.16 20.23 10.82
N GLU A 68 10.32 20.84 11.09
CA GLU A 68 11.61 20.42 10.53
C GLU A 68 11.99 18.99 10.96
N ALA A 69 11.80 18.65 12.24
CA ALA A 69 12.04 17.29 12.73
C ALA A 69 11.14 16.26 12.05
N HIS A 70 9.85 16.57 11.88
CA HIS A 70 8.92 15.69 11.18
C HIS A 70 9.28 15.56 9.68
N LEU A 71 9.67 16.66 9.04
CA LEU A 71 10.10 16.68 7.65
C LEU A 71 11.35 15.82 7.42
N SER A 72 12.33 15.87 8.33
CA SER A 72 13.51 14.99 8.30
C SER A 72 13.09 13.51 8.31
N LYS A 73 12.16 13.15 9.20
CA LYS A 73 11.61 11.80 9.28
C LYS A 73 10.90 11.39 7.99
N LEU A 74 10.11 12.28 7.38
CA LEU A 74 9.43 12.00 6.12
C LEU A 74 10.42 11.70 4.98
N TYR A 75 11.55 12.40 4.90
CA TYR A 75 12.57 12.08 3.89
C TYR A 75 13.27 10.74 4.15
N GLU A 76 13.52 10.39 5.42
CA GLU A 76 14.04 9.08 5.80
C GLU A 76 13.07 7.97 5.42
N ASP A 77 11.78 8.14 5.74
CA ASP A 77 10.72 7.20 5.40
C ASP A 77 10.56 7.10 3.87
N LEU A 78 10.59 8.23 3.15
CA LEU A 78 10.54 8.23 1.67
C LEU A 78 11.67 7.40 1.09
N LYS A 79 12.91 7.63 1.55
CA LYS A 79 14.08 6.86 1.11
C LYS A 79 13.92 5.38 1.44
N LYS A 80 13.43 5.04 2.63
CA LYS A 80 13.17 3.66 3.03
C LYS A 80 12.19 2.98 2.06
N TYR A 81 11.02 3.57 1.82
CA TYR A 81 10.00 2.96 0.94
C TYR A 81 10.43 2.91 -0.52
N GLN A 82 11.18 3.89 -1.01
CA GLN A 82 11.73 3.87 -2.38
C GLN A 82 12.76 2.76 -2.62
N ASN A 83 13.47 2.33 -1.58
CA ASN A 83 14.48 1.27 -1.66
C ASN A 83 13.98 -0.08 -1.12
N MET A 84 12.71 -0.15 -0.72
CA MET A 84 12.12 -1.35 -0.13
C MET A 84 11.87 -2.41 -1.20
N ARG A 85 12.21 -3.66 -0.91
CA ARG A 85 11.77 -4.79 -1.73
C ARG A 85 10.32 -5.15 -1.42
N ILE A 86 9.54 -5.45 -2.44
CA ILE A 86 8.10 -5.73 -2.28
C ILE A 86 7.86 -6.92 -1.34
N GLU A 87 8.71 -7.94 -1.40
CA GLU A 87 8.62 -9.11 -0.52
C GLU A 87 8.72 -8.73 0.98
N GLU A 88 9.50 -7.69 1.31
CA GLU A 88 9.74 -7.19 2.67
C GLU A 88 8.56 -6.35 3.20
N TYR A 89 7.71 -5.83 2.32
CA TYR A 89 6.55 -5.03 2.73
C TYR A 89 5.54 -5.92 3.45
N ALA A 90 5.20 -5.54 4.69
CA ALA A 90 4.13 -6.16 5.46
C ALA A 90 2.82 -5.43 5.14
N LEU A 91 1.83 -6.16 4.62
CA LEU A 91 0.51 -5.59 4.38
C LEU A 91 -0.14 -5.19 5.72
N PRO A 92 -0.64 -3.95 5.84
CA PRO A 92 -1.44 -3.57 6.99
C PRO A 92 -2.79 -4.30 6.97
N GLN A 93 -3.47 -4.33 8.12
CA GLN A 93 -4.82 -4.89 8.19
C GLN A 93 -5.78 -4.00 7.39
N PRO A 94 -6.61 -4.56 6.49
CA PRO A 94 -7.62 -3.78 5.79
C PRO A 94 -8.71 -3.29 6.73
N LEU A 95 -9.30 -2.15 6.40
CA LEU A 95 -10.51 -1.63 7.01
C LEU A 95 -11.64 -1.68 5.98
N HIS A 96 -12.80 -2.13 6.43
CA HIS A 96 -14.05 -2.05 5.66
C HIS A 96 -14.84 -0.84 6.17
N ILE A 97 -15.08 0.14 5.30
CA ILE A 97 -15.73 1.39 5.67
C ILE A 97 -16.86 1.72 4.69
N ARG A 98 -17.95 2.26 5.23
CA ARG A 98 -19.08 2.76 4.43
C ARG A 98 -19.02 4.28 4.32
N GLY A 99 -19.01 4.79 3.10
CA GLY A 99 -18.86 6.22 2.88
C GLY A 99 -19.04 6.64 1.43
N TYR A 100 -18.70 7.89 1.13
CA TYR A 100 -18.74 8.46 -0.22
C TYR A 100 -17.58 9.41 -0.46
N ILE A 101 -17.30 9.66 -1.73
CA ILE A 101 -16.37 10.71 -2.16
C ILE A 101 -17.21 11.88 -2.70
N ASN A 102 -16.95 13.12 -2.26
CA ASN A 102 -17.84 14.26 -2.58
C ASN A 102 -17.67 14.82 -4.01
N GLU A 103 -16.46 14.77 -4.55
CA GLU A 103 -16.07 15.30 -5.87
C GLU A 103 -15.44 14.18 -6.72
N PRO A 104 -15.29 14.32 -8.06
CA PRO A 104 -14.60 13.30 -8.85
C PRO A 104 -13.25 12.91 -8.24
N TYR A 105 -12.98 11.60 -8.17
CA TYR A 105 -11.76 11.11 -7.54
C TYR A 105 -10.52 11.71 -8.20
N VAL A 106 -9.67 12.29 -7.35
CA VAL A 106 -8.29 12.64 -7.66
C VAL A 106 -7.40 12.14 -6.53
N VAL A 107 -6.09 12.09 -6.76
CA VAL A 107 -5.14 11.76 -5.68
C VAL A 107 -5.36 12.74 -4.53
N ASN A 108 -5.37 12.21 -3.29
CA ASN A 108 -5.61 12.94 -2.05
C ASN A 108 -7.07 13.40 -1.84
N THR A 109 -8.05 12.69 -2.42
CA THR A 109 -9.47 12.91 -2.12
C THR A 109 -9.87 12.24 -0.80
N ILE A 110 -10.72 12.91 -0.02
CA ILE A 110 -11.24 12.38 1.26
C ILE A 110 -12.42 11.43 1.01
N ILE A 111 -12.42 10.27 1.68
CA ILE A 111 -13.58 9.41 1.84
C ILE A 111 -14.38 9.89 3.07
N TYR A 112 -15.59 10.38 2.84
CA TYR A 112 -16.52 10.83 3.89
C TYR A 112 -17.33 9.66 4.43
N LEU A 113 -17.20 9.37 5.71
CA LEU A 113 -18.01 8.35 6.39
C LEU A 113 -19.42 8.88 6.68
N GLU A 114 -20.44 8.05 6.60
CA GLU A 114 -21.83 8.47 6.88
C GLU A 114 -22.04 8.99 8.31
N LYS A 115 -21.20 8.56 9.25
CA LYS A 115 -21.20 9.01 10.65
C LYS A 115 -19.85 9.60 11.04
N GLN A 116 -19.22 10.33 10.12
CA GLN A 116 -17.95 11.01 10.33
C GLN A 116 -18.03 11.95 11.54
N SER A 117 -17.14 11.78 12.52
CA SER A 117 -16.98 12.76 13.60
C SER A 117 -16.18 13.97 13.10
N MET A 118 -16.31 15.12 13.78
CA MET A 118 -15.46 16.29 13.52
C MET A 118 -13.96 16.02 13.76
N SER A 119 -13.63 14.97 14.51
CA SER A 119 -12.26 14.60 14.90
C SER A 119 -11.73 13.37 14.14
N GLY A 120 -12.43 12.92 13.11
CA GLY A 120 -12.01 11.80 12.27
C GLY A 120 -12.54 10.43 12.74
N PRO A 121 -11.90 9.34 12.31
CA PRO A 121 -10.70 9.30 11.46
C PRO A 121 -10.97 9.82 10.03
N PHE A 122 -10.00 10.52 9.44
CA PHE A 122 -10.06 10.97 8.05
C PHE A 122 -9.19 10.08 7.16
N TYR A 123 -9.74 9.67 6.01
CA TYR A 123 -9.07 8.79 5.05
C TYR A 123 -8.89 9.52 3.72
N HIS A 124 -7.64 9.84 3.38
CA HIS A 124 -7.24 10.49 2.13
C HIS A 124 -6.79 9.41 1.14
N ALA A 125 -7.64 9.11 0.18
CA ALA A 125 -7.35 8.15 -0.88
C ALA A 125 -6.27 8.72 -1.80
N VAL A 126 -5.12 8.04 -1.85
CA VAL A 126 -3.99 8.44 -2.70
C VAL A 126 -3.76 7.48 -3.87
N LYS A 127 -4.38 6.31 -3.83
CA LYS A 127 -4.41 5.34 -4.93
C LYS A 127 -5.69 4.52 -4.86
N VAL A 128 -6.21 4.13 -6.02
CA VAL A 128 -7.25 3.12 -6.18
C VAL A 128 -6.64 1.99 -7.01
N MET A 129 -6.83 0.74 -6.57
CA MET A 129 -6.32 -0.42 -7.31
C MET A 129 -6.90 -0.46 -8.73
N ASP A 130 -6.08 -0.99 -9.65
CA ASP A 130 -6.43 -1.14 -11.07
C ASP A 130 -6.82 0.16 -11.78
N ASP A 131 -6.39 1.31 -11.23
CA ASP A 131 -6.70 2.65 -11.72
C ASP A 131 -8.21 2.95 -11.84
N ARG A 132 -9.03 2.23 -11.06
CA ARG A 132 -10.50 2.30 -11.09
C ARG A 132 -11.10 3.54 -10.43
N GLY A 133 -10.28 4.52 -10.07
CA GLY A 133 -10.73 5.73 -9.37
C GLY A 133 -11.79 6.51 -10.13
N ALA A 134 -11.73 6.53 -11.47
CA ALA A 134 -12.72 7.19 -12.33
C ALA A 134 -14.12 6.54 -12.30
N GLU A 135 -14.22 5.29 -11.82
CA GLU A 135 -15.52 4.60 -11.69
C GLU A 135 -16.28 5.04 -10.42
N ILE A 136 -15.59 5.63 -9.44
CA ILE A 136 -16.21 6.11 -8.21
C ILE A 136 -17.00 7.38 -8.51
N LYS A 137 -18.32 7.25 -8.59
CA LYS A 137 -19.21 8.38 -8.81
C LYS A 137 -19.31 9.26 -7.55
N PRO A 138 -19.22 10.60 -7.68
CA PRO A 138 -19.36 11.50 -6.54
C PRO A 138 -20.72 11.36 -5.84
N LYS A 139 -20.71 11.48 -4.51
CA LYS A 139 -21.90 11.47 -3.61
C LYS A 139 -22.70 10.17 -3.59
N GLU A 140 -22.23 9.13 -4.27
CA GLU A 140 -22.75 7.78 -4.15
C GLU A 140 -22.09 7.07 -2.96
N ILE A 141 -22.88 6.30 -2.22
CA ILE A 141 -22.39 5.52 -1.08
C ILE A 141 -21.80 4.21 -1.58
N TYR A 142 -20.63 3.85 -1.07
CA TYR A 142 -19.96 2.58 -1.31
C TYR A 142 -19.51 1.96 0.01
N GLU A 143 -19.41 0.64 0.00
CA GLU A 143 -18.58 -0.14 0.92
C GLU A 143 -17.16 -0.19 0.33
N PHE A 144 -16.21 0.47 0.98
CA PHE A 144 -14.80 0.45 0.58
C PHE A 144 -14.02 -0.56 1.40
N THR A 145 -13.11 -1.29 0.74
CA THR A 145 -12.00 -1.97 1.41
C THR A 145 -10.75 -1.11 1.23
N ILE A 146 -10.22 -0.60 2.34
CA ILE A 146 -9.06 0.31 2.34
C ILE A 146 -7.91 -0.26 3.17
N TYR A 147 -6.69 0.14 2.80
CA TYR A 147 -5.50 -0.11 3.61
C TYR A 147 -5.00 1.21 4.18
N PRO A 148 -4.95 1.40 5.51
CA PRO A 148 -4.33 2.56 6.13
C PRO A 148 -2.80 2.43 6.07
N LEU A 149 -2.13 3.35 5.38
CA LEU A 149 -0.71 3.17 5.01
C LEU A 149 0.23 4.06 5.78
N TYR A 150 -0.08 5.36 5.83
CA TYR A 150 0.79 6.35 6.44
C TYR A 150 -0.04 7.42 7.14
N ARG A 151 0.28 7.70 8.40
CA ARG A 151 -0.42 8.71 9.20
C ARG A 151 0.13 10.10 8.88
N ARG A 152 -0.76 11.05 8.64
CA ARG A 152 -0.44 12.45 8.36
C ARG A 152 0.01 13.17 9.62
N TYR A 153 0.84 14.20 9.47
CA TYR A 153 1.18 15.13 10.55
C TYR A 153 -0.02 16.00 10.95
N TYR A 154 -0.90 15.48 11.82
CA TYR A 154 -2.09 16.17 12.32
C TYR A 154 -2.43 15.71 13.76
N PRO A 155 -3.07 16.56 14.60
CA PRO A 155 -3.41 16.21 15.99
C PRO A 155 -4.51 15.15 16.17
N PHE A 156 -5.15 14.70 15.08
CA PHE A 156 -6.18 13.66 15.11
C PHE A 156 -5.86 12.54 14.11
N GLU A 157 -6.69 11.49 14.10
CA GLU A 157 -6.50 10.34 13.21
C GLU A 157 -6.75 10.76 11.75
N ASP A 158 -5.67 10.83 10.98
CA ASP A 158 -5.67 11.32 9.61
C ASP A 158 -4.66 10.50 8.80
N TRP A 159 -5.17 9.76 7.80
CA TRP A 159 -4.44 8.67 7.15
C TRP A 159 -4.45 8.81 5.63
N TYR A 160 -3.32 8.54 5.01
CA TYR A 160 -3.25 8.18 3.59
C TYR A 160 -3.62 6.71 3.41
N VAL A 161 -4.47 6.44 2.42
CA VAL A 161 -5.01 5.10 2.19
C VAL A 161 -4.91 4.68 0.72
N LEU A 162 -4.76 3.37 0.52
CA LEU A 162 -5.07 2.70 -0.75
C LEU A 162 -6.53 2.20 -0.68
N ILE A 163 -7.30 2.45 -1.74
CA ILE A 163 -8.59 1.77 -1.95
C ILE A 163 -8.32 0.50 -2.76
N GLU A 164 -8.52 -0.67 -2.14
CA GLU A 164 -8.41 -1.97 -2.80
C GLU A 164 -9.64 -2.26 -3.65
N SER A 165 -10.83 -2.07 -3.07
CA SER A 165 -12.10 -2.31 -3.75
C SER A 165 -13.19 -1.39 -3.22
N PHE A 166 -14.26 -1.25 -4.01
CA PHE A 166 -15.46 -0.53 -3.64
C PHE A 166 -16.68 -1.17 -4.31
N GLU A 167 -17.74 -1.34 -3.54
CA GLU A 167 -19.01 -1.96 -3.96
C GLU A 167 -20.19 -1.10 -3.49
N LYS A 168 -21.35 -1.22 -4.15
CA LYS A 168 -22.56 -0.46 -3.83
C LYS A 168 -23.48 -1.23 -2.88
#